data_AF-M6K7F9-F1
#
_entry.id   AF-M6K7F9-F1
#
_cell.length_a   1.000
_cell.length_b   1.000
_cell.length_c   1.000
_cell.angle_alpha   90.00
_cell.angle_beta   90.00
_cell.angle_gamma   90.00
#
_symmetry.space_group_name_H-M   'P 1'
#
loop_
_entity.id
_entity.type
_entity.pdbx_description
1 polymer ?
#
loop_
_entity_poly.entity_id
_entity_poly.type
_entity_poly.pdbx_seq_one_letter_code
_entity_poly.pdbx_strand_id
1 'polypeptide(L)'
;MNQKQLIQETLKYFGKDRKLLRKTILDFSFENKKTKEWNRRIKTCTTHPFRIQNGIFGSVVNNILDKKYHLVYMDNLGDLSWNIKILLNSNIKSGYDWDKNLAVKCGQARILEVYINYIIPAYTLNPFYIIYDQKENYYEFGKIVGTKKHERNILDNIFKLFDSLGYFYVPEELASKKCKGLFSDCNEEGNASLFDCLFSDVNQHQVGIERFLDPCKKLKDSTGAGIGWHEYYDLNGNLLYRQEYRLLKSGDVLSVITDQANHIKKVNVRRKIDNQYREFELDVLKVFKKRISK
;
A
#
# COMPACT_ATOMS: atom_id res chain seq x y z
N MET A 1 7.00 18.60 -14.91
CA MET A 1 7.54 18.61 -13.54
C MET A 1 8.84 17.80 -13.53
N ASN A 2 9.82 18.14 -12.70
CA ASN A 2 11.04 17.33 -12.47
C ASN A 2 11.07 16.77 -11.04
N GLN A 3 12.04 15.89 -10.73
CA GLN A 3 12.11 15.22 -9.42
C GLN A 3 12.23 16.20 -8.24
N LYS A 4 13.02 17.26 -8.38
CA LYS A 4 13.21 18.27 -7.33
C LYS A 4 11.91 19.04 -7.07
N GLN A 5 11.21 19.41 -8.15
CA GLN A 5 9.90 20.04 -8.08
C GLN A 5 8.87 19.13 -7.42
N LEU A 6 8.83 17.84 -7.79
CA LEU A 6 7.93 16.87 -7.15
C LEU A 6 8.15 16.84 -5.64
N ILE A 7 9.38 16.64 -5.18
CA ILE A 7 9.71 16.58 -3.74
C ILE A 7 9.28 17.87 -3.02
N GLN A 8 9.55 19.03 -3.63
CA GLN A 8 9.15 20.33 -3.07
C GLN A 8 7.63 20.48 -2.98
N GLU A 9 6.89 20.09 -4.00
CA GLU A 9 5.42 20.09 -3.97
C GLU A 9 4.89 19.12 -2.92
N THR A 10 5.43 17.90 -2.84
CA THR A 10 5.04 16.93 -1.80
C THR A 10 5.27 17.50 -0.41
N LEU A 11 6.41 18.16 -0.14
CA LEU A 11 6.69 18.80 1.16
C LEU A 11 5.72 19.93 1.51
N LYS A 12 5.21 20.68 0.52
CA LYS A 12 4.22 21.75 0.77
C LYS A 12 2.89 21.20 1.26
N TYR A 13 2.50 20.02 0.80
CA TYR A 13 1.22 19.39 1.15
C TYR A 13 1.35 18.47 2.36
N PHE A 14 2.38 17.62 2.38
CA PHE A 14 2.56 16.53 3.34
C PHE A 14 3.70 16.80 4.33
N GLY A 15 4.12 18.06 4.43
CA GLY A 15 5.04 18.52 5.46
C GLY A 15 4.36 18.66 6.84
N LYS A 16 5.11 19.16 7.81
CA LYS A 16 4.60 19.44 9.16
C LYS A 16 3.44 20.45 9.16
N ASP A 17 3.48 21.45 8.29
CA ASP A 17 2.36 22.39 8.11
C ASP A 17 1.39 21.86 7.04
N ARG A 18 0.24 21.34 7.50
CA ARG A 18 -0.80 20.77 6.63
C ARG A 18 -1.88 21.78 6.23
N LYS A 19 -1.71 23.09 6.49
CA LYS A 19 -2.75 24.10 6.15
C LYS A 19 -3.11 24.11 4.67
N LEU A 20 -2.11 24.02 3.79
CA LEU A 20 -2.34 24.01 2.35
C LEU A 20 -3.12 22.77 1.92
N LEU A 21 -2.73 21.60 2.44
CA LEU A 21 -3.43 20.34 2.22
C LEU A 21 -4.90 20.42 2.64
N ARG A 22 -5.15 20.87 3.87
CA ARG A 22 -6.51 21.05 4.38
C ARG A 22 -7.34 21.97 3.47
N LYS A 23 -6.79 23.12 3.08
CA LYS A 23 -7.46 24.04 2.16
C LYS A 23 -7.78 23.35 0.82
N THR A 24 -6.79 22.69 0.22
CA THR A 24 -6.98 22.02 -1.06
C THR A 24 -8.02 20.90 -1.01
N ILE A 25 -8.07 20.12 0.07
CA ILE A 25 -9.10 19.07 0.27
C ILE A 25 -10.49 19.67 0.39
N LEU A 26 -10.64 20.76 1.15
CA LEU A 26 -11.92 21.44 1.34
C LEU A 26 -12.45 22.07 0.05
N ASP A 27 -11.54 22.60 -0.78
CA ASP A 27 -11.84 23.18 -2.08
C ASP A 27 -11.91 22.09 -3.18
N PHE A 28 -11.60 20.83 -2.87
CA PHE A 28 -11.52 19.77 -3.87
C PHE A 28 -12.90 19.38 -4.36
N SER A 29 -13.12 19.44 -5.68
CA SER A 29 -14.27 18.79 -6.28
C SER A 29 -14.04 17.29 -6.35
N PHE A 30 -14.63 16.55 -5.40
CA PHE A 30 -14.65 15.10 -5.41
C PHE A 30 -15.58 14.50 -6.47
N GLU A 31 -16.10 15.32 -7.41
CA GLU A 31 -16.93 14.88 -8.55
C GLU A 31 -16.39 13.56 -9.07
N ASN A 32 -17.06 12.45 -8.71
CA ASN A 32 -16.66 11.07 -8.91
C ASN A 32 -15.82 10.93 -10.17
N LYS A 33 -14.48 11.08 -10.04
CA LYS A 33 -13.56 11.47 -11.14
C LYS A 33 -13.99 10.80 -12.42
N LYS A 34 -14.77 11.52 -13.24
CA LYS A 34 -15.67 10.99 -14.29
C LYS A 34 -15.40 9.53 -14.59
N THR A 35 -15.93 8.60 -13.77
CA THR A 35 -15.54 7.18 -13.86
C THR A 35 -15.73 6.67 -15.28
N LYS A 36 -16.76 7.17 -15.97
CA LYS A 36 -17.02 6.95 -17.41
C LYS A 36 -15.90 7.43 -18.34
N GLU A 37 -15.36 8.63 -18.11
CA GLU A 37 -14.25 9.19 -18.89
C GLU A 37 -12.97 8.40 -18.71
N TRP A 38 -12.60 8.10 -17.46
CA TRP A 38 -11.43 7.25 -17.20
C TRP A 38 -11.62 5.84 -17.73
N ASN A 39 -12.81 5.25 -17.60
CA ASN A 39 -13.14 4.00 -18.27
C ASN A 39 -12.89 4.08 -19.79
N ARG A 40 -13.32 5.15 -20.45
CA ARG A 40 -13.10 5.35 -21.89
C ARG A 40 -11.61 5.44 -22.22
N ARG A 41 -10.85 6.24 -21.46
CA ARG A 41 -9.39 6.42 -21.64
C ARG A 41 -8.63 5.11 -21.43
N ILE A 42 -8.96 4.32 -20.41
CA ILE A 42 -8.28 3.03 -20.17
C ILE A 42 -8.63 1.99 -21.22
N LYS A 43 -9.88 1.98 -21.72
CA LYS A 43 -10.28 1.11 -22.83
C LYS A 43 -9.51 1.36 -24.14
N THR A 44 -8.93 2.55 -24.34
CA THR A 44 -8.04 2.79 -25.48
C THR A 44 -6.64 2.23 -25.27
N CYS A 45 -6.23 2.00 -24.02
CA CYS A 45 -4.92 1.47 -23.69
C CYS A 45 -4.88 -0.07 -23.67
N THR A 46 -6.00 -0.71 -23.34
CA THR A 46 -6.08 -2.16 -23.20
C THR A 46 -7.50 -2.70 -23.39
N THR A 47 -7.58 -3.94 -23.88
CA THR A 47 -8.81 -4.74 -23.90
C THR A 47 -8.96 -5.63 -22.68
N HIS A 48 -7.94 -5.67 -21.81
CA HIS A 48 -7.95 -6.49 -20.61
C HIS A 48 -8.92 -5.95 -19.56
N PRO A 49 -9.45 -6.82 -18.68
CA PRO A 49 -10.27 -6.36 -17.56
C PRO A 49 -9.54 -5.36 -16.69
N PHE A 50 -10.24 -4.34 -16.21
CA PHE A 50 -9.71 -3.38 -15.27
C PHE A 50 -10.79 -2.88 -14.29
N ARG A 51 -10.34 -2.36 -13.16
CA ARG A 51 -11.15 -1.76 -12.08
C ARG A 51 -10.54 -0.43 -11.69
N ILE A 52 -11.38 0.58 -11.52
CA ILE A 52 -11.00 1.89 -10.99
C ILE A 52 -11.50 1.97 -9.55
N GLN A 53 -10.65 2.40 -8.62
CA GLN A 53 -10.99 2.54 -7.21
C GLN A 53 -10.55 3.90 -6.71
N ASN A 54 -11.39 4.55 -5.92
CA ASN A 54 -11.02 5.76 -5.20
C ASN A 54 -10.38 5.34 -3.88
N GLY A 55 -9.25 5.97 -3.51
CA GLY A 55 -8.58 5.72 -2.23
C GLY A 55 -9.19 6.48 -1.06
N ILE A 56 -9.93 7.57 -1.33
CA ILE A 56 -10.61 8.33 -0.27
C ILE A 56 -11.92 7.63 0.09
N PHE A 57 -12.11 7.32 1.37
CA PHE A 57 -13.35 6.72 1.88
C PHE A 57 -14.57 7.60 1.55
N GLY A 58 -15.64 6.96 1.06
CA GLY A 58 -16.86 7.67 0.70
C GLY A 58 -17.48 8.47 1.86
N SER A 59 -17.30 8.00 3.11
CA SER A 59 -17.73 8.73 4.31
C SER A 59 -16.98 10.05 4.49
N VAL A 60 -15.68 10.09 4.21
CA VAL A 60 -14.87 11.32 4.25
C VAL A 60 -15.36 12.30 3.19
N VAL A 61 -15.56 11.82 1.96
CA VAL A 61 -16.09 12.64 0.87
C VAL A 61 -17.45 13.23 1.24
N ASN A 62 -18.39 12.40 1.72
CA ASN A 62 -19.71 12.85 2.15
C ASN A 62 -19.63 13.89 3.27
N ASN A 63 -18.77 13.68 4.28
CA ASN A 63 -18.59 14.65 5.36
C ASN A 63 -18.02 15.98 4.87
N ILE A 64 -17.14 15.98 3.88
CA ILE A 64 -16.62 17.22 3.27
C ILE A 64 -17.73 17.94 2.49
N LEU A 65 -18.49 17.21 1.66
CA LEU A 65 -19.60 17.77 0.87
C LEU A 65 -20.72 18.35 1.76
N ASP A 66 -21.06 17.65 2.84
CA ASP A 66 -22.06 18.07 3.84
C ASP A 66 -21.54 19.17 4.79
N LYS A 67 -20.29 19.64 4.61
CA LYS A 67 -19.61 20.60 5.50
C LYS A 67 -19.51 20.14 6.95
N LYS A 68 -19.53 18.83 7.21
CA LYS A 68 -19.35 18.19 8.54
C LYS A 68 -17.86 17.98 8.85
N TYR A 69 -17.05 19.03 8.74
CA TYR A 69 -15.59 18.93 8.84
C TYR A 69 -15.08 18.42 10.19
N HIS A 70 -15.84 18.63 11.28
CA HIS A 70 -15.52 18.11 12.61
C HIS A 70 -15.53 16.56 12.68
N LEU A 71 -16.13 15.88 11.71
CA LEU A 71 -16.14 14.42 11.59
C LEU A 71 -14.98 13.88 10.74
N VAL A 72 -14.12 14.76 10.24
CA VAL A 72 -12.99 14.40 9.38
C VAL A 72 -11.71 14.68 10.13
N TYR A 73 -10.91 13.64 10.35
CA TYR A 73 -9.54 13.78 10.84
C TYR A 73 -8.67 14.28 9.70
N MET A 74 -8.74 15.59 9.44
CA MET A 74 -8.06 16.25 8.32
C MET A 74 -6.55 16.08 8.33
N ASP A 75 -5.97 15.83 9.51
CA ASP A 75 -4.54 15.54 9.67
C ASP A 75 -4.19 14.09 9.40
N ASN A 76 -5.17 13.20 9.22
CA ASN A 76 -4.97 11.76 8.95
C ASN A 76 -5.65 11.36 7.62
N LEU A 77 -5.71 12.28 6.65
CA LEU A 77 -6.14 11.97 5.30
C LEU A 77 -4.91 11.52 4.48
N GLY A 78 -4.39 10.31 4.74
CA GLY A 78 -3.19 9.77 4.10
C GLY A 78 -3.38 9.41 2.63
N ASP A 79 -4.50 8.76 2.29
CA ASP A 79 -4.71 8.23 0.93
C ASP A 79 -5.43 9.22 0.00
N LEU A 80 -4.79 10.34 -0.32
CA LEU A 80 -5.26 11.26 -1.37
C LEU A 80 -4.85 10.77 -2.77
N SER A 81 -5.07 9.49 -3.02
CA SER A 81 -4.85 8.86 -4.31
C SER A 81 -6.03 7.99 -4.71
N TRP A 82 -6.01 7.56 -5.97
CA TRP A 82 -6.92 6.57 -6.52
C TRP A 82 -6.12 5.68 -7.45
N ASN A 83 -6.64 4.49 -7.73
CA ASN A 83 -5.89 3.49 -8.44
C ASN A 83 -6.71 2.79 -9.53
N ILE A 84 -5.98 2.29 -10.52
CA ILE A 84 -6.49 1.48 -11.61
C ILE A 84 -5.79 0.14 -11.55
N LYS A 85 -6.53 -0.94 -11.33
CA LYS A 85 -6.02 -2.31 -11.42
C LYS A 85 -6.37 -2.87 -12.79
N ILE A 86 -5.37 -3.32 -13.54
CA ILE A 86 -5.50 -3.94 -14.87
C ILE A 86 -4.97 -5.36 -14.78
N LEU A 87 -5.76 -6.34 -15.20
CA LEU A 87 -5.36 -7.74 -15.20
C LEU A 87 -4.50 -8.01 -16.43
N LEU A 88 -3.26 -8.46 -16.26
CA LEU A 88 -2.30 -8.69 -17.35
C LEU A 88 -2.40 -10.09 -17.98
N ASN A 89 -3.11 -11.02 -17.34
CA ASN A 89 -3.39 -12.35 -17.87
C ASN A 89 -4.27 -12.27 -19.14
N SER A 90 -3.71 -12.58 -20.31
CA SER A 90 -4.41 -12.49 -21.60
C SER A 90 -5.54 -13.53 -21.79
N ASN A 91 -5.52 -14.62 -21.01
CA ASN A 91 -6.52 -15.67 -21.04
C ASN A 91 -7.78 -15.35 -20.23
N ILE A 92 -7.81 -14.24 -19.49
CA ILE A 92 -8.94 -13.87 -18.62
C ILE A 92 -9.70 -12.68 -19.20
N LYS A 93 -10.98 -12.88 -19.49
CA LYS A 93 -11.86 -11.89 -20.13
C LYS A 93 -12.73 -11.09 -19.14
N SER A 94 -12.75 -11.46 -17.86
CA SER A 94 -13.51 -10.76 -16.81
C SER A 94 -12.69 -10.66 -15.52
N GLY A 95 -12.73 -9.47 -14.90
CA GLY A 95 -12.18 -9.27 -13.56
C GLY A 95 -13.21 -9.74 -12.54
N TYR A 96 -12.84 -10.74 -11.74
CA TYR A 96 -13.58 -11.18 -10.55
C TYR A 96 -13.40 -10.14 -9.42
N ASP A 97 -13.58 -10.53 -8.15
CA ASP A 97 -13.41 -9.66 -6.98
C ASP A 97 -11.96 -9.16 -6.73
N TRP A 98 -11.04 -9.39 -7.69
CA TRP A 98 -9.63 -8.99 -7.65
C TRP A 98 -8.91 -9.48 -6.38
N ASP A 99 -9.25 -10.70 -5.97
CA ASP A 99 -8.88 -11.33 -4.70
C ASP A 99 -8.35 -12.76 -4.92
N LYS A 100 -8.44 -13.63 -3.90
CA LYS A 100 -8.02 -15.03 -3.99
C LYS A 100 -8.76 -15.82 -5.06
N ASN A 101 -10.03 -15.51 -5.34
CA ASN A 101 -10.78 -16.23 -6.37
C ASN A 101 -10.18 -15.98 -7.75
N LEU A 102 -9.76 -14.73 -8.00
CA LEU A 102 -9.02 -14.37 -9.20
C LEU A 102 -7.66 -15.07 -9.25
N ALA A 103 -6.93 -15.08 -8.13
CA ALA A 103 -5.63 -15.75 -8.04
C ALA A 103 -5.72 -17.25 -8.34
N VAL A 104 -6.66 -17.96 -7.71
CA VAL A 104 -6.93 -19.39 -7.94
C VAL A 104 -7.27 -19.64 -9.41
N LYS A 105 -8.16 -18.84 -10.00
CA LYS A 105 -8.55 -19.00 -11.41
C LYS A 105 -7.37 -18.84 -12.36
N CYS A 106 -6.47 -17.91 -12.07
CA CYS A 106 -5.31 -17.64 -12.92
C CYS A 106 -4.14 -18.59 -12.65
N GLY A 107 -4.15 -19.32 -11.53
CA GLY A 107 -2.96 -19.90 -10.90
C GLY A 107 -2.04 -18.82 -10.32
N GLN A 108 -1.76 -17.80 -11.12
CA GLN A 108 -1.07 -16.57 -10.75
C GLN A 108 -1.72 -15.39 -11.47
N ALA A 109 -2.42 -14.53 -10.73
CA ALA A 109 -3.01 -13.31 -11.26
C ALA A 109 -1.95 -12.22 -11.34
N ARG A 110 -1.61 -11.76 -12.55
CA ARG A 110 -0.63 -10.71 -12.81
C ARG A 110 -1.38 -9.39 -13.01
N ILE A 111 -1.06 -8.38 -12.23
CA ILE A 111 -1.83 -7.13 -12.16
C ILE A 111 -0.87 -5.96 -12.37
N LEU A 112 -1.27 -5.02 -13.22
CA LEU A 112 -0.72 -3.68 -13.21
C LEU A 112 -1.62 -2.81 -12.35
N GLU A 113 -1.09 -2.30 -11.25
CA GLU A 113 -1.75 -1.26 -10.49
C GLU A 113 -1.11 0.09 -10.79
N VAL A 114 -1.94 1.04 -11.18
CA VAL A 114 -1.55 2.43 -11.44
C VAL A 114 -2.07 3.24 -10.27
N TYR A 115 -1.17 3.84 -9.48
CA TYR A 115 -1.55 4.77 -8.42
C TYR A 115 -1.48 6.20 -8.95
N ILE A 116 -2.49 7.00 -8.68
CA ILE A 116 -2.61 8.37 -9.18
C ILE A 116 -3.00 9.30 -8.03
N ASN A 117 -2.22 10.35 -7.79
CA ASN A 117 -2.53 11.32 -6.74
C ASN A 117 -3.69 12.26 -7.17
N TYR A 118 -4.51 12.71 -6.21
CA TYR A 118 -5.63 13.62 -6.48
C TYR A 118 -5.19 15.08 -6.68
N ILE A 119 -4.13 15.51 -6.00
CA ILE A 119 -3.73 16.91 -5.86
C ILE A 119 -2.55 17.24 -6.76
N ILE A 120 -1.48 16.47 -6.61
CA ILE A 120 -0.26 16.58 -7.40
C ILE A 120 -0.46 15.71 -8.64
N PRO A 121 -0.25 16.21 -9.87
CA PRO A 121 -0.40 15.43 -11.10
C PRO A 121 0.77 14.45 -11.24
N ALA A 122 0.77 13.42 -10.41
CA ALA A 122 1.80 12.40 -10.31
C ALA A 122 1.15 11.02 -10.28
N TYR A 123 1.84 10.03 -10.85
CA TYR A 123 1.40 8.64 -10.86
C TYR A 123 2.60 7.70 -10.75
N THR A 124 2.35 6.47 -10.31
CA THR A 124 3.35 5.39 -10.37
C THR A 124 2.71 4.10 -10.87
N LEU A 125 3.56 3.21 -11.37
CA LEU A 125 3.19 1.89 -11.88
C LEU A 125 3.74 0.83 -10.93
N ASN A 126 2.89 -0.08 -10.51
CA ASN A 126 3.22 -1.21 -9.66
C ASN A 126 2.73 -2.51 -10.33
N PRO A 127 3.54 -3.13 -11.20
CA PRO A 127 3.24 -4.45 -11.74
C PRO A 127 3.61 -5.56 -10.72
N PHE A 128 2.62 -6.30 -10.26
CA PHE A 128 2.79 -7.37 -9.27
C PHE A 128 1.92 -8.58 -9.62
N TYR A 129 2.12 -9.68 -8.92
CA TYR A 129 1.27 -10.86 -9.02
C TYR A 129 0.66 -11.23 -7.67
N ILE A 130 -0.45 -11.96 -7.72
CA ILE A 130 -1.11 -12.59 -6.59
C ILE A 130 -1.24 -14.09 -6.87
N ILE A 131 -0.83 -14.90 -5.91
CA ILE A 131 -1.10 -16.33 -5.82
C ILE A 131 -1.87 -16.56 -4.51
N TYR A 132 -2.71 -17.61 -4.50
CA TYR A 132 -3.37 -18.06 -3.28
C TYR A 132 -3.20 -19.57 -3.14
N ASP A 133 -2.54 -19.99 -2.07
CA ASP A 133 -2.41 -21.40 -1.71
C ASP A 133 -3.66 -21.84 -0.94
N GLN A 134 -4.48 -22.69 -1.55
CA GLN A 134 -5.73 -23.14 -0.93
C GLN A 134 -5.50 -24.17 0.18
N LYS A 135 -4.37 -24.89 0.15
CA LYS A 135 -4.06 -25.93 1.12
C LYS A 135 -3.57 -25.30 2.42
N GLU A 136 -2.60 -24.40 2.30
CA GLU A 136 -1.97 -23.72 3.42
C GLU A 136 -2.68 -22.40 3.79
N ASN A 137 -3.62 -21.95 2.96
CA ASN A 137 -4.47 -20.76 3.15
C ASN A 137 -3.70 -19.45 3.32
N TYR A 138 -2.73 -19.20 2.44
CA TYR A 138 -2.00 -17.94 2.42
C TYR A 138 -2.08 -17.27 1.04
N TYR A 139 -1.92 -15.96 1.04
CA TYR A 139 -1.66 -15.17 -0.14
C TYR A 139 -0.16 -15.03 -0.35
N GLU A 140 0.27 -15.06 -1.61
CA GLU A 140 1.59 -14.58 -2.01
C GLU A 140 1.41 -13.39 -2.96
N PHE A 141 2.04 -12.28 -2.63
CA PHE A 141 2.12 -11.08 -3.44
C PHE A 141 3.58 -10.90 -3.85
N GLY A 142 3.86 -10.68 -5.13
CA GLY A 142 5.24 -10.55 -5.57
C GLY A 142 5.43 -9.65 -6.78
N LYS A 143 6.61 -9.06 -6.89
CA LYS A 143 6.96 -8.22 -8.04
C LYS A 143 7.02 -9.07 -9.31
N ILE A 144 6.51 -8.54 -10.42
CA ILE A 144 6.67 -9.20 -11.70
C ILE A 144 8.12 -9.09 -12.17
N VAL A 145 8.85 -10.20 -12.15
CA VAL A 145 10.18 -10.34 -12.77
C VAL A 145 9.98 -10.85 -14.20
N GLY A 146 10.23 -9.99 -15.19
CA GLY A 146 10.03 -10.30 -16.60
C GLY A 146 8.59 -10.10 -17.07
N THR A 147 8.42 -9.17 -18.01
CA THR A 147 7.14 -8.85 -18.64
C THR A 147 7.04 -9.50 -20.02
N LYS A 148 5.89 -10.11 -20.31
CA LYS A 148 5.58 -10.64 -21.64
C LYS A 148 5.34 -9.47 -22.61
N LYS A 149 5.48 -9.71 -23.92
CA LYS A 149 5.34 -8.66 -24.96
C LYS A 149 4.00 -7.91 -24.85
N HIS A 150 2.89 -8.62 -24.62
CA HIS A 150 1.57 -7.97 -24.49
C HIS A 150 1.45 -7.15 -23.20
N GLU A 151 2.08 -7.59 -22.10
CA GLU A 151 2.11 -6.85 -20.84
C GLU A 151 2.89 -5.54 -21.02
N ARG A 152 4.06 -5.58 -21.67
CA ARG A 152 4.83 -4.39 -22.01
C ARG A 152 4.02 -3.39 -22.83
N ASN A 153 3.30 -3.86 -23.86
CA ASN A 153 2.44 -2.99 -24.66
C ASN A 153 1.37 -2.28 -23.81
N ILE A 154 0.76 -2.98 -22.83
CA ILE A 154 -0.21 -2.37 -21.91
C ILE A 154 0.47 -1.31 -21.04
N LEU A 155 1.62 -1.63 -20.44
CA LEU A 155 2.38 -0.68 -19.62
C LEU A 155 2.77 0.57 -20.43
N ASP A 156 3.28 0.41 -21.65
CA ASP A 156 3.67 1.51 -22.53
C ASP A 156 2.47 2.37 -22.94
N ASN A 157 1.32 1.77 -23.21
CA ASN A 157 0.09 2.49 -23.54
C ASN A 157 -0.42 3.31 -22.34
N ILE A 158 -0.33 2.76 -21.14
CA ILE A 158 -0.68 3.47 -19.91
C ILE A 158 0.31 4.62 -19.66
N PHE A 159 1.61 4.37 -19.80
CA PHE A 159 2.63 5.39 -19.67
C PHE A 159 2.38 6.57 -20.61
N LYS A 160 2.17 6.30 -21.91
CA LYS A 160 1.84 7.31 -22.93
C LYS A 160 0.55 8.08 -22.61
N LEU A 161 -0.48 7.39 -22.11
CA LEU A 161 -1.72 8.03 -21.69
C LEU A 161 -1.43 9.08 -20.61
N PHE A 162 -0.75 8.71 -19.52
CA PHE A 162 -0.50 9.65 -18.43
C PHE A 162 0.47 10.78 -18.82
N ASP A 163 1.48 10.48 -19.64
CA ASP A 163 2.39 11.48 -20.19
C ASP A 163 1.64 12.52 -21.04
N SER A 164 0.73 12.08 -21.91
CA SER A 164 -0.13 12.98 -22.71
C SER A 164 -1.05 13.88 -21.88
N LEU A 165 -1.29 13.51 -20.61
CA LEU A 165 -2.10 14.27 -19.66
C LEU A 165 -1.26 15.15 -18.74
N GLY A 166 0.06 15.18 -18.94
CA GLY A 166 0.98 15.99 -18.17
C GLY A 166 1.25 15.46 -16.75
N TYR A 167 0.94 14.20 -16.48
CA TYR A 167 1.25 13.58 -15.19
C TYR A 167 2.73 13.22 -15.11
N PHE A 168 3.35 13.49 -13.96
CA PHE A 168 4.72 13.09 -13.68
C PHE A 168 4.78 11.63 -13.27
N TYR A 169 5.56 10.83 -14.01
CA TYR A 169 5.84 9.45 -13.63
C TYR A 169 6.84 9.40 -12.48
N VAL A 170 6.44 8.78 -11.38
CA VAL A 170 7.28 8.53 -10.21
C VAL A 170 7.82 7.09 -10.30
N PRO A 171 9.09 6.88 -10.68
CA PRO A 171 9.68 5.55 -10.71
C PRO A 171 9.81 4.98 -9.29
N GLU A 172 9.85 3.66 -9.18
CA GLU A 172 9.94 2.91 -7.90
C GLU A 172 11.05 3.42 -6.98
N GLU A 173 12.25 3.67 -7.51
CA GLU A 173 13.39 4.19 -6.74
C GLU A 173 13.07 5.55 -6.12
N LEU A 174 12.41 6.43 -6.88
CA LEU A 174 12.00 7.74 -6.37
C LEU A 174 10.85 7.60 -5.37
N ALA A 175 9.85 6.77 -5.67
CA ALA A 175 8.72 6.52 -4.78
C ALA A 175 9.18 6.00 -3.41
N SER A 176 10.18 5.13 -3.39
CA SER A 176 10.74 4.53 -2.16
C SER A 176 11.62 5.49 -1.35
N LYS A 177 11.93 6.68 -1.87
CA LYS A 177 12.82 7.63 -1.22
C LYS A 177 12.15 8.25 0.01
N LYS A 178 12.71 7.96 1.19
CA LYS A 178 12.35 8.65 2.44
C LYS A 178 12.89 10.07 2.43
N CYS A 179 12.03 11.02 2.80
CA CYS A 179 12.41 12.43 2.88
C CYS A 179 12.14 12.96 4.29
N LYS A 180 13.17 13.56 4.90
CA LYS A 180 13.02 14.23 6.20
C LYS A 180 12.00 15.36 6.07
N GLY A 181 11.07 15.41 7.01
CA GLY A 181 10.00 16.39 7.06
C GLY A 181 8.74 16.01 6.29
N LEU A 182 8.70 14.84 5.64
CA LEU A 182 7.46 14.26 5.13
C LEU A 182 6.78 13.40 6.18
N PHE A 183 5.48 13.58 6.32
CA PHE A 183 4.63 12.86 7.26
C PHE A 183 3.51 12.18 6.48
N SER A 184 3.12 10.99 6.91
CA SER A 184 1.91 10.31 6.47
C SER A 184 1.02 10.05 7.70
N ASP A 185 -0.17 9.45 7.53
CA ASP A 185 -0.99 9.13 8.70
C ASP A 185 -0.43 7.90 9.46
N CYS A 186 0.31 7.04 8.76
CA CYS A 186 1.04 5.91 9.34
C CYS A 186 2.50 6.23 9.70
N ASN A 187 3.00 7.44 9.44
CA ASN A 187 4.38 7.86 9.73
C ASN A 187 4.43 9.27 10.33
N GLU A 188 4.33 9.33 11.66
CA GLU A 188 4.40 10.57 12.45
C GLU A 188 5.83 11.03 12.75
N GLU A 189 6.85 10.20 12.47
CA GLU A 189 8.26 10.51 12.76
C GLU A 189 8.87 11.53 11.78
N GLY A 190 8.13 11.91 10.73
CA GLY A 190 8.59 12.91 9.76
C GLY A 190 9.67 12.36 8.83
N ASN A 191 9.57 11.08 8.47
CA ASN A 191 10.47 10.41 7.52
C ASN A 191 9.70 9.45 6.60
N ALA A 192 8.51 9.85 6.19
CA ALA A 192 7.70 9.12 5.22
C ALA A 192 8.38 9.03 3.85
N SER A 193 8.08 7.98 3.10
CA SER A 193 8.48 7.85 1.71
C SER A 193 7.63 8.75 0.80
N LEU A 194 8.12 9.01 -0.43
CA LEU A 194 7.28 9.69 -1.42
C LEU A 194 6.04 8.87 -1.78
N PHE A 195 6.13 7.54 -1.75
CA PHE A 195 5.00 6.65 -1.98
C PHE A 195 3.93 6.82 -0.89
N ASP A 196 4.35 6.83 0.38
CA ASP A 196 3.49 6.98 1.56
C ASP A 196 2.66 8.27 1.45
N CYS A 197 3.28 9.38 1.04
CA CYS A 197 2.60 10.67 0.92
C CYS A 197 1.80 10.85 -0.38
N LEU A 198 2.29 10.34 -1.51
CA LEU A 198 1.66 10.59 -2.81
C LEU A 198 0.60 9.55 -3.16
N PHE A 199 0.72 8.32 -2.68
CA PHE A 199 -0.05 7.20 -3.19
C PHE A 199 -0.71 6.43 -2.08
N SER A 200 0.04 5.76 -1.22
CA SER A 200 -0.54 5.06 -0.09
C SER A 200 0.49 4.73 0.97
N ASP A 201 0.11 4.86 2.23
CA ASP A 201 0.92 4.43 3.37
C ASP A 201 0.39 3.15 4.04
N VAL A 202 -0.79 2.68 3.62
CA VAL A 202 -1.37 1.38 4.02
C VAL A 202 -1.16 0.28 2.99
N ASN A 203 -0.96 0.64 1.72
CA ASN A 203 -0.52 -0.29 0.67
C ASN A 203 0.96 -0.11 0.40
N GLN A 204 1.61 -1.11 -0.17
CA GLN A 204 3.04 -1.05 -0.50
C GLN A 204 3.25 -1.13 -2.01
N HIS A 205 4.27 -0.40 -2.49
CA HIS A 205 4.85 -0.66 -3.81
C HIS A 205 5.56 -2.03 -3.76
N GLN A 206 5.24 -2.93 -4.68
CA GLN A 206 5.71 -4.31 -4.58
C GLN A 206 7.17 -4.41 -5.02
N VAL A 207 8.07 -4.38 -4.06
CA VAL A 207 9.53 -4.43 -4.29
C VAL A 207 10.14 -5.83 -4.13
N GLY A 208 9.43 -6.75 -3.46
CA GLY A 208 9.87 -8.12 -3.16
C GLY A 208 8.74 -9.13 -3.28
N ILE A 209 8.82 -10.21 -2.51
CA ILE A 209 7.73 -11.19 -2.37
C ILE A 209 7.26 -11.17 -0.92
N GLU A 210 5.96 -11.11 -0.71
CA GLU A 210 5.31 -11.18 0.59
C GLU A 210 4.37 -12.38 0.60
N ARG A 211 4.44 -13.21 1.65
CA ARG A 211 3.44 -14.23 1.94
C ARG A 211 2.76 -13.91 3.23
N PHE A 212 1.44 -14.07 3.29
CA PHE A 212 0.71 -13.84 4.52
C PHE A 212 -0.52 -14.72 4.64
N LEU A 213 -0.82 -15.11 5.86
CA LEU A 213 -2.01 -15.89 6.17
C LEU A 213 -3.26 -15.15 5.71
N ASP A 214 -4.20 -15.85 5.07
CA ASP A 214 -5.51 -15.28 4.72
C ASP A 214 -6.19 -14.70 5.98
N PRO A 215 -6.45 -13.39 6.05
CA PRO A 215 -7.08 -12.76 7.22
C PRO A 215 -8.47 -13.31 7.53
N CYS A 216 -9.15 -13.91 6.55
CA CYS A 216 -10.43 -14.58 6.76
C CYS A 216 -10.28 -15.91 7.52
N LYS A 217 -9.06 -16.44 7.67
CA LYS A 217 -8.78 -17.70 8.36
C LYS A 217 -8.42 -17.42 9.81
N LYS A 218 -9.27 -17.93 10.70
CA LYS A 218 -9.08 -17.82 12.14
C LYS A 218 -8.21 -18.99 12.63
N LEU A 219 -6.90 -18.91 12.41
CA LEU A 219 -5.97 -19.84 13.05
C LEU A 219 -5.87 -19.51 14.54
N LYS A 220 -5.75 -20.54 15.38
CA LYS A 220 -5.56 -20.41 16.82
C LYS A 220 -4.42 -21.29 17.28
N ASP A 221 -3.63 -20.82 18.24
CA ASP A 221 -2.63 -21.66 18.92
C ASP A 221 -3.27 -22.53 20.01
N SER A 222 -2.45 -23.35 20.66
CA SER A 222 -2.88 -24.22 21.77
C SER A 222 -3.44 -23.46 22.97
N THR A 223 -3.16 -22.16 23.11
CA THR A 223 -3.71 -21.29 24.15
C THR A 223 -5.07 -20.69 23.75
N GLY A 224 -5.45 -20.86 22.49
CA GLY A 224 -6.63 -20.28 21.87
C GLY A 224 -6.44 -18.85 21.38
N ALA A 225 -5.21 -18.32 21.39
CA ALA A 225 -4.88 -17.01 20.82
C ALA A 225 -4.95 -17.07 19.30
N GLY A 226 -5.50 -16.03 18.66
CA GLY A 226 -5.55 -15.94 17.21
C GLY A 226 -4.16 -15.73 16.63
N ILE A 227 -3.80 -16.46 15.58
CA ILE A 227 -2.49 -16.37 14.92
C ILE A 227 -2.65 -15.68 13.56
N GLY A 228 -1.75 -14.75 13.27
CA GLY A 228 -1.47 -14.25 11.92
C GLY A 228 0.03 -14.23 11.66
N TRP A 229 0.43 -14.26 10.40
CA TRP A 229 1.84 -14.11 10.04
C TRP A 229 2.00 -13.49 8.65
N HIS A 230 3.12 -12.81 8.49
CA HIS A 230 3.64 -12.26 7.24
C HIS A 230 5.10 -12.69 7.08
N GLU A 231 5.49 -13.08 5.90
CA GLU A 231 6.87 -13.43 5.52
C GLU A 231 7.28 -12.58 4.34
N TYR A 232 8.47 -12.00 4.44
CA TYR A 232 9.01 -11.11 3.42
C TYR A 232 10.25 -11.75 2.83
N TYR A 233 10.32 -11.80 1.51
CA TYR A 233 11.40 -12.42 0.76
C TYR A 233 11.99 -11.44 -0.25
N ASP A 234 13.24 -11.67 -0.62
CA ASP A 234 13.82 -11.03 -1.79
C ASP A 234 13.25 -11.59 -3.11
N LEU A 235 13.65 -11.02 -4.24
CA LEU A 235 13.20 -11.46 -5.57
C LEU A 235 13.71 -12.84 -5.98
N ASN A 236 14.71 -13.38 -5.27
CA ASN A 236 15.23 -14.73 -5.49
C ASN A 236 14.49 -15.78 -4.64
N GLY A 237 13.54 -15.35 -3.80
CA GLY A 237 12.81 -16.23 -2.89
C GLY A 237 13.55 -16.53 -1.59
N ASN A 238 14.60 -15.78 -1.24
CA ASN A 238 15.24 -15.92 0.06
C ASN A 238 14.43 -15.16 1.11
N LEU A 239 14.03 -15.85 2.19
CA LEU A 239 13.34 -15.22 3.32
C LEU A 239 14.21 -14.08 3.86
N LEU A 240 13.65 -12.93 4.17
CA LEU A 240 14.36 -11.81 4.80
C LEU A 240 14.03 -11.76 6.29
N TYR A 241 12.73 -11.82 6.60
CA TYR A 241 12.21 -11.88 7.94
C TYR A 241 10.76 -12.38 7.93
N ARG A 242 10.32 -12.87 9.09
CA ARG A 242 8.94 -13.24 9.36
C ARG A 242 8.42 -12.37 10.49
N GLN A 243 7.18 -11.92 10.36
CA GLN A 243 6.45 -11.23 11.40
C GLN A 243 5.24 -12.08 11.80
N GLU A 244 5.20 -12.51 13.05
CA GLU A 244 4.06 -13.22 13.61
C GLU A 244 3.27 -12.31 14.51
N TYR A 245 1.95 -12.48 14.49
CA TYR A 245 1.00 -11.76 15.33
C TYR A 245 0.18 -12.75 16.14
N ARG A 246 0.00 -12.46 17.43
CA ARG A 246 -0.90 -13.20 18.31
C ARG A 246 -1.90 -12.25 18.95
N LEU A 247 -3.18 -12.47 18.67
CA LEU A 247 -4.29 -11.82 19.36
C LEU A 247 -4.68 -12.68 20.57
N LEU A 248 -4.30 -12.23 21.75
CA LEU A 248 -4.57 -12.93 23.00
C LEU A 248 -6.05 -12.79 23.38
N LYS A 249 -6.54 -13.70 24.24
CA LYS A 249 -7.92 -13.63 24.77
C LYS A 249 -8.21 -12.33 25.53
N SER A 250 -7.19 -11.69 26.09
CA SER A 250 -7.30 -10.38 26.73
C SER A 250 -7.59 -9.24 25.75
N GLY A 251 -7.45 -9.47 24.44
CA GLY A 251 -7.45 -8.43 23.41
C GLY A 251 -6.08 -7.78 23.19
N ASP A 252 -5.06 -8.17 23.96
CA ASP A 252 -3.67 -7.75 23.73
C ASP A 252 -3.14 -8.36 22.43
N VAL A 253 -2.28 -7.61 21.73
CA VAL A 253 -1.60 -8.08 20.51
C VAL A 253 -0.11 -8.19 20.78
N LEU A 254 0.44 -9.36 20.53
CA LEU A 254 1.88 -9.60 20.51
C LEU A 254 2.33 -9.70 19.05
N SER A 255 3.37 -8.97 18.66
CA SER A 255 4.02 -9.12 17.37
C SER A 255 5.50 -9.42 17.57
N VAL A 256 6.00 -10.46 16.89
CA VAL A 256 7.40 -10.89 16.95
C VAL A 256 7.95 -10.91 15.53
N ILE A 257 9.10 -10.27 15.34
CA ILE A 257 9.84 -10.28 14.08
C ILE A 257 11.07 -11.15 14.24
N THR A 258 11.20 -12.18 13.40
CA THR A 258 12.33 -13.09 13.36
C THR A 258 13.08 -13.00 12.04
N ASP A 259 14.37 -13.34 12.06
CA ASP A 259 15.19 -13.42 10.85
C ASP A 259 15.19 -14.81 10.19
N GLN A 260 16.02 -14.96 9.15
CA GLN A 260 16.23 -16.21 8.42
C GLN A 260 16.63 -17.40 9.31
N ALA A 261 17.31 -17.15 10.43
CA ALA A 261 17.74 -18.16 11.38
C ALA A 261 16.77 -18.29 12.57
N ASN A 262 15.57 -17.72 12.46
CA ASN A 262 14.55 -17.63 13.50
C ASN A 262 15.00 -16.88 14.76
N HIS A 263 16.03 -16.03 14.68
CA HIS A 263 16.39 -15.18 15.80
C HIS A 263 15.42 -14.01 15.92
N ILE A 264 14.96 -13.72 17.14
CA ILE A 264 14.09 -12.59 17.42
C ILE A 264 14.86 -11.28 17.23
N LYS A 265 14.44 -10.47 16.26
CA LYS A 265 14.97 -9.14 15.99
C LYS A 265 14.22 -8.07 16.76
N LYS A 266 12.90 -8.19 16.84
CA LYS A 266 12.02 -7.18 17.44
C LYS A 266 10.77 -7.82 18.04
N VAL A 267 10.32 -7.27 19.15
CA VAL A 267 9.06 -7.64 19.80
C VAL A 267 8.26 -6.37 20.04
N ASN A 268 7.01 -6.38 19.59
CA ASN A 268 6.05 -5.32 19.89
C ASN A 268 4.90 -5.92 20.69
N VAL A 269 4.47 -5.21 21.73
CA VAL A 269 3.30 -5.58 22.51
C VAL A 269 2.35 -4.40 22.54
N ARG A 270 1.13 -4.60 22.05
CA ARG A 270 0.04 -3.64 22.19
C ARG A 270 -0.90 -4.14 23.27
N ARG A 271 -1.06 -3.37 24.33
CA ARG A 271 -1.91 -3.72 25.48
C ARG A 271 -2.93 -2.64 25.77
N LYS A 272 -4.09 -3.03 26.29
CA LYS A 272 -5.07 -2.08 26.79
C LYS A 272 -4.76 -1.75 28.25
N ILE A 273 -4.40 -0.50 28.53
CA ILE A 273 -4.08 0.03 29.86
C ILE A 273 -4.95 1.28 30.07
N ASP A 274 -5.74 1.32 31.14
CA ASP A 274 -6.63 2.45 31.48
C ASP A 274 -7.54 2.87 30.32
N ASN A 275 -8.16 1.89 29.66
CA ASN A 275 -8.99 2.08 28.45
C ASN A 275 -8.29 2.64 27.21
N GLN A 276 -6.97 2.79 27.22
CA GLN A 276 -6.18 3.20 26.05
C GLN A 276 -5.26 2.06 25.60
N TYR A 277 -5.07 1.93 24.30
CA TYR A 277 -4.04 1.02 23.79
C TYR A 277 -2.67 1.69 23.91
N ARG A 278 -1.72 0.99 24.51
CA ARG A 278 -0.32 1.38 24.57
C ARG A 278 0.54 0.36 23.86
N GLU A 279 1.51 0.83 23.09
CA GLU A 279 2.46 -0.01 22.38
C GLU A 279 3.82 0.05 23.04
N PHE A 280 4.43 -1.12 23.20
CA PHE A 280 5.74 -1.31 23.80
C PHE A 280 6.62 -2.03 22.79
N GLU A 281 7.72 -1.41 22.42
CA GLU A 281 8.67 -1.94 21.45
C GLU A 281 10.00 -2.32 22.13
N LEU A 282 10.48 -3.51 21.80
CA LEU A 282 11.83 -3.97 22.11
C LEU A 282 12.55 -4.35 20.82
N ASP A 283 13.47 -3.48 20.37
CA ASP A 283 14.45 -3.80 19.32
C ASP A 283 15.66 -4.49 19.96
N VAL A 284 15.72 -5.82 19.79
CA VAL A 284 16.73 -6.68 20.41
C VAL A 284 18.12 -6.30 19.92
N LEU A 285 18.28 -6.06 18.62
CA LEU A 285 19.58 -5.74 18.02
C LEU A 285 20.11 -4.39 18.52
N LYS A 286 19.24 -3.38 18.64
CA LYS A 286 19.61 -2.06 19.16
C LYS A 286 20.03 -2.12 20.62
N VAL A 287 19.36 -2.93 21.43
CA VAL A 287 19.70 -3.12 22.86
C VAL A 287 21.04 -3.82 23.03
N PHE A 288 21.31 -4.88 22.27
CA PHE A 288 22.59 -5.61 22.37
C PHE A 288 23.78 -4.79 21.85
N LYS A 289 23.64 -4.05 20.75
CA LYS A 289 24.71 -3.15 20.27
C LYS A 289 25.11 -2.09 21.31
N LYS A 290 24.15 -1.52 22.04
CA LYS A 290 24.40 -0.58 23.15
C LYS A 290 25.12 -1.20 24.36
N ARG A 291 25.04 -2.51 24.54
CA ARG A 291 25.69 -3.23 25.65
C ARG A 291 27.13 -3.65 25.34
N ILE A 292 27.45 -3.87 24.06
CA ILE A 292 28.82 -4.20 23.60
C ILE A 292 29.67 -2.93 23.44
N SER A 293 29.03 -1.77 23.27
CA SER A 293 29.70 -0.45 23.15
C SER A 293 29.83 0.30 24.48
N LYS A 294 29.61 -0.38 25.61
CA LYS A 294 29.88 0.08 26.97
C LYS A 294 30.89 -0.84 27.61
#